data_AF-A0A662B1P7-F1
#
_entry.id   AF-A0A662B1P7-F1
#
_cell.length_a   1.000
_cell.length_b   1.000
_cell.length_c   1.000
_cell.angle_alpha   90.00
_cell.angle_beta   90.00
_cell.angle_gamma   90.00
#
_symmetry.space_group_name_H-M   'P 1'
#
loop_
_entity.id
_entity.type
_entity.pdbx_description
1 polymer ?
#
loop_
_entity_poly.entity_id
_entity_poly.type
_entity_poly.pdbx_seq_one_letter_code
_entity_poly.pdbx_strand_id
1 'polypeptide(L)'
;MKRFKGAYILLLVLFVALQVTGQDEKKLVRKGNSHYEEQNYQEAEIEYRKALSENQGYAKGKFNLGDAMYEQKNYEEAGKIFGEVGETAAKEEVKSQSWYNLGNSLMEQQKYQESIEAYKKALRLNPDDQDAKYNLEYARKKLKDQQQQQQ
;
A
#
# COMPACT_ATOMS: atom_id res chain seq x y z
N MET A 1 25.93 -28.18 -43.30
CA MET A 1 24.84 -27.81 -42.37
C MET A 1 25.33 -27.74 -40.92
N LYS A 2 25.98 -26.65 -40.49
CA LYS A 2 26.39 -26.42 -39.09
C LYS A 2 26.59 -24.92 -38.82
N ARG A 3 25.54 -24.09 -38.78
CA ARG A 3 25.68 -22.65 -38.42
C ARG A 3 24.54 -22.06 -37.58
N PHE A 4 23.64 -22.87 -37.01
CA PHE A 4 22.49 -22.32 -36.26
C PHE A 4 22.56 -22.45 -34.74
N LYS A 5 23.54 -23.17 -34.16
CA LYS A 5 23.57 -23.40 -32.69
C LYS A 5 24.00 -22.18 -31.86
N GLY A 6 24.78 -21.25 -32.42
CA GLY A 6 25.28 -20.08 -31.69
C GLY A 6 24.23 -18.98 -31.46
N ALA A 7 23.28 -18.84 -32.38
CA ALA A 7 22.22 -17.82 -32.27
C ALA A 7 21.22 -18.12 -31.14
N TYR A 8 20.91 -19.40 -30.89
CA TYR A 8 20.03 -19.81 -29.79
C TYR A 8 20.66 -19.59 -28.41
N ILE A 9 21.98 -19.77 -28.28
CA ILE A 9 22.69 -19.54 -27.02
C ILE A 9 22.76 -18.04 -26.71
N LEU A 10 23.01 -17.19 -27.72
CA LEU A 10 22.98 -15.73 -27.58
C LEU A 10 21.58 -15.19 -27.23
N LEU A 11 20.51 -15.75 -27.83
CA LEU A 11 19.12 -15.41 -27.49
C LEU A 11 18.73 -15.85 -26.06
N LEU A 12 19.20 -17.02 -25.61
CA LEU A 12 18.98 -17.49 -24.24
C LEU A 12 19.70 -16.62 -23.20
N VAL A 13 20.92 -16.17 -23.49
CA VAL A 13 21.68 -15.28 -22.58
C VAL A 13 21.04 -13.89 -22.51
N LEU A 14 20.53 -13.36 -23.63
CA LEU A 14 19.79 -12.09 -23.64
C LEU A 14 18.46 -12.17 -22.87
N PHE A 15 17.79 -13.33 -22.89
CA PHE A 15 16.53 -13.53 -22.16
C PHE A 15 16.75 -13.66 -20.64
N VAL A 16 17.87 -14.28 -20.22
CA VAL A 16 18.24 -14.38 -18.79
C VAL A 16 18.72 -13.04 -18.22
N ALA A 17 19.38 -12.19 -19.02
CA ALA A 17 19.84 -10.87 -18.59
C ALA A 17 18.68 -9.90 -18.23
N LEU A 18 17.49 -10.12 -18.78
CA LEU A 18 16.28 -9.34 -18.48
C LEU A 18 15.57 -9.76 -17.19
N GLN A 19 16.04 -10.81 -16.49
CA GLN A 19 15.36 -11.36 -15.30
C GLN A 19 16.04 -10.99 -13.96
N VAL A 20 17.12 -10.20 -13.98
CA VAL A 20 17.94 -9.94 -12.77
C VAL A 20 17.44 -8.75 -11.92
N THR A 21 16.46 -7.97 -12.39
CA THR A 21 16.03 -6.73 -11.71
C THR A 21 14.91 -6.88 -10.67
N GLY A 22 14.47 -8.11 -10.35
CA GLY A 22 13.31 -8.37 -9.48
C GLY A 22 13.60 -9.00 -8.10
N GLN A 23 14.87 -9.03 -7.68
CA GLN A 23 15.27 -9.53 -6.35
C GLN A 23 15.62 -8.43 -5.36
N ASP A 24 16.08 -7.28 -5.84
CA ASP A 24 16.58 -6.21 -4.99
C ASP A 24 15.44 -5.47 -4.28
N GLU A 25 14.31 -5.21 -4.95
CA GLU A 25 13.14 -4.57 -4.34
C GLU A 25 12.51 -5.44 -3.24
N LYS A 26 12.47 -6.76 -3.44
CA LYS A 26 11.94 -7.69 -2.44
C LYS A 26 12.82 -7.74 -1.20
N LYS A 27 14.15 -7.69 -1.39
CA LYS A 27 15.11 -7.64 -0.28
C LYS A 27 14.97 -6.32 0.49
N LEU A 28 14.83 -5.21 -0.21
CA LEU A 28 14.61 -3.89 0.39
C LEU A 28 13.29 -3.86 1.18
N VAL A 29 12.18 -4.38 0.63
CA VAL A 29 10.92 -4.50 1.38
C VAL A 29 11.07 -5.39 2.61
N ARG A 30 11.76 -6.54 2.53
CA ARG A 30 12.01 -7.38 3.72
C ARG A 30 12.80 -6.63 4.80
N LYS A 31 13.80 -5.84 4.40
CA LYS A 31 14.56 -5.00 5.33
C LYS A 31 13.69 -3.90 5.94
N GLY A 32 12.87 -3.25 5.13
CA GLY A 32 11.89 -2.27 5.60
C GLY A 32 10.90 -2.89 6.59
N ASN A 33 10.42 -4.11 6.33
CA ASN A 33 9.56 -4.85 7.26
C ASN A 33 10.26 -5.12 8.60
N SER A 34 11.55 -5.51 8.57
CA SER A 34 12.34 -5.70 9.80
C SER A 34 12.40 -4.43 10.63
N HIS A 35 12.69 -3.28 10.00
CA HIS A 35 12.69 -1.99 10.68
C HIS A 35 11.30 -1.62 11.20
N TYR A 36 10.24 -1.91 10.45
CA TYR A 36 8.85 -1.66 10.87
C TYR A 36 8.47 -2.49 12.10
N GLU A 37 8.82 -3.78 12.14
CA GLU A 37 8.60 -4.66 13.29
C GLU A 37 9.37 -4.19 14.54
N GLU A 38 10.55 -3.58 14.35
CA GLU A 38 11.33 -2.91 15.39
C GLU A 38 10.81 -1.51 15.77
N GLN A 39 9.71 -1.05 15.16
CA GLN A 39 9.14 0.29 15.30
C GLN A 39 10.06 1.44 14.82
N ASN A 40 11.10 1.10 14.06
CA ASN A 40 12.01 2.02 13.40
C ASN A 40 11.38 2.50 12.08
N TYR A 41 10.28 3.24 12.18
CA TYR A 41 9.41 3.55 11.04
C TYR A 41 10.07 4.46 9.99
N GLN A 42 10.96 5.35 10.40
CA GLN A 42 11.76 6.19 9.50
C GLN A 42 12.69 5.34 8.63
N GLU A 43 13.39 4.37 9.23
CA GLU A 43 14.26 3.44 8.54
C GLU A 43 13.45 2.51 7.62
N ALA A 44 12.28 2.08 8.07
CA ALA A 44 11.35 1.30 7.24
C ALA A 44 10.93 2.09 5.98
N GLU A 45 10.52 3.35 6.13
CA GLU A 45 10.20 4.25 5.03
C GLU A 45 11.36 4.38 4.04
N ILE A 46 12.59 4.58 4.53
CA ILE A 46 13.78 4.69 3.67
C ILE A 46 13.94 3.44 2.80
N GLU A 47 13.84 2.25 3.37
CA GLU A 47 14.00 0.99 2.63
C GLU A 47 12.84 0.73 1.67
N TYR A 48 11.61 1.09 2.03
CA TYR A 48 10.47 1.00 1.11
C TYR A 48 10.59 1.96 -0.08
N ARG A 49 11.05 3.20 0.15
CA ARG A 49 11.30 4.16 -0.93
C ARG A 49 12.39 3.68 -1.89
N LYS A 50 13.47 3.08 -1.37
CA LYS A 50 14.49 2.42 -2.20
C LYS A 50 13.88 1.28 -3.02
N ALA A 51 13.02 0.45 -2.43
CA ALA A 51 12.35 -0.61 -3.19
C ALA A 51 11.51 -0.05 -4.35
N LEU A 52 10.83 1.08 -4.11
CA LEU A 52 10.00 1.75 -5.13
C LEU A 52 10.82 2.52 -6.17
N SER A 53 12.07 2.91 -5.88
CA SER A 53 12.97 3.46 -6.91
C SER A 53 13.40 2.39 -7.90
N GLU A 54 13.57 1.15 -7.45
CA GLU A 54 13.86 0.00 -8.33
C GLU A 54 12.61 -0.46 -9.11
N ASN A 55 11.46 -0.49 -8.44
CA ASN A 55 10.20 -0.90 -9.06
C ASN A 55 9.02 -0.09 -8.51
N GLN A 56 8.65 0.98 -9.22
CA GLN A 56 7.54 1.88 -8.85
C GLN A 56 6.18 1.16 -8.78
N GLY A 57 6.01 0.06 -9.51
CA GLY A 57 4.79 -0.74 -9.55
C GLY A 57 4.68 -1.79 -8.44
N TYR A 58 5.64 -1.86 -7.51
CA TYR A 58 5.64 -2.89 -6.47
C TYR A 58 4.61 -2.60 -5.37
N ALA A 59 3.36 -3.01 -5.61
CA ALA A 59 2.22 -2.72 -4.75
C ALA A 59 2.44 -3.04 -3.26
N LYS A 60 3.15 -4.14 -2.94
CA LYS A 60 3.46 -4.51 -1.55
C LYS A 60 4.39 -3.48 -0.89
N GLY A 61 5.46 -3.07 -1.57
CA GLY A 61 6.37 -2.04 -1.05
C GLY A 61 5.66 -0.69 -0.87
N LYS A 62 4.75 -0.36 -1.78
CA LYS A 62 3.95 0.86 -1.71
C LYS A 62 2.94 0.83 -0.55
N PHE A 63 2.25 -0.28 -0.37
CA PHE A 63 1.35 -0.47 0.77
C PHE A 63 2.09 -0.31 2.10
N ASN A 64 3.22 -1.01 2.26
CA ASN A 64 4.01 -0.95 3.49
C ASN A 64 4.63 0.45 3.74
N LEU A 65 4.93 1.21 2.69
CA LEU A 65 5.31 2.62 2.82
C LEU A 65 4.18 3.45 3.44
N GLY A 66 2.94 3.22 3.01
CA GLY A 66 1.75 3.84 3.61
C GLY A 66 1.63 3.52 5.10
N ASP A 67 1.83 2.25 5.48
CA ASP A 67 1.80 1.83 6.89
C ASP A 67 2.89 2.53 7.72
N ALA A 68 4.13 2.59 7.21
CA ALA A 68 5.22 3.29 7.89
C ALA A 68 4.94 4.79 8.07
N MET A 69 4.31 5.43 7.09
CA MET A 69 3.91 6.84 7.21
C MET A 69 2.76 7.04 8.20
N TYR A 70 1.81 6.11 8.24
CA TYR A 70 0.71 6.14 9.19
C TYR A 70 1.22 6.07 10.63
N GLU A 71 2.14 5.15 10.91
CA GLU A 71 2.76 5.02 12.24
C GLU A 71 3.57 6.27 12.65
N GLN A 72 4.17 6.95 11.67
CA GLN A 72 4.81 8.26 11.87
C GLN A 72 3.81 9.43 12.02
N LYS A 73 2.50 9.15 12.03
CA LYS A 73 1.40 10.13 12.07
C LYS A 73 1.36 11.07 10.87
N ASN A 74 2.03 10.71 9.79
CA ASN A 74 1.95 11.42 8.52
C ASN A 74 0.72 10.94 7.73
N TYR A 75 -0.46 11.15 8.32
CA TYR A 75 -1.72 10.59 7.85
C TYR A 75 -2.14 11.11 6.47
N GLU A 76 -1.78 12.34 6.13
CA GLU A 76 -2.09 12.91 4.82
C GLU A 76 -1.36 12.13 3.71
N GLU A 77 -0.05 11.93 3.87
CA GLU A 77 0.75 11.22 2.87
C GLU A 77 0.43 9.72 2.85
N ALA A 78 0.24 9.11 4.03
CA ALA A 78 -0.24 7.73 4.14
C ALA A 78 -1.56 7.55 3.37
N GLY A 79 -2.51 8.47 3.54
CA GLY A 79 -3.78 8.48 2.82
C GLY A 79 -3.60 8.54 1.29
N LYS A 80 -2.73 9.41 0.77
CA LYS A 80 -2.46 9.47 -0.68
C LYS A 80 -1.94 8.15 -1.21
N ILE A 81 -0.99 7.53 -0.50
CA ILE A 81 -0.41 6.23 -0.88
C ILE A 81 -1.47 5.14 -0.86
N PHE A 82 -2.25 5.02 0.22
CA PHE A 82 -3.31 4.01 0.32
C PHE A 82 -4.38 4.20 -0.75
N GLY A 83 -4.78 5.44 -1.05
CA GLY A 83 -5.71 5.72 -2.14
C GLY A 83 -5.19 5.22 -3.49
N GLU A 84 -3.91 5.46 -3.79
CA GLU A 84 -3.31 5.00 -5.05
C GLU A 84 -3.24 3.46 -5.12
N VAL A 85 -2.83 2.78 -4.04
CA VAL A 85 -2.82 1.31 -4.01
C VAL A 85 -4.24 0.75 -4.12
N GLY A 86 -5.22 1.38 -3.47
CA GLY A 86 -6.63 0.99 -3.53
C GLY A 86 -7.22 1.05 -4.95
N GLU A 87 -6.75 1.99 -5.78
CA GLU A 87 -7.17 2.09 -7.17
C GLU A 87 -6.40 1.11 -8.08
N THR A 88 -5.09 0.97 -7.88
CA THR A 88 -4.18 0.35 -8.85
C THR A 88 -3.79 -1.11 -8.57
N ALA A 89 -3.90 -1.60 -7.33
CA ALA A 89 -3.43 -2.94 -6.98
C ALA A 89 -4.16 -4.04 -7.75
N ALA A 90 -3.47 -5.10 -8.20
CA ALA A 90 -4.11 -6.17 -8.97
C ALA A 90 -5.02 -7.08 -8.12
N LYS A 91 -4.76 -7.20 -6.82
CA LYS A 91 -5.48 -8.11 -5.91
C LYS A 91 -6.55 -7.36 -5.14
N GLU A 92 -7.77 -7.89 -5.13
CA GLU A 92 -8.90 -7.30 -4.40
C GLU A 92 -8.65 -7.21 -2.90
N GLU A 93 -8.00 -8.21 -2.31
CA GLU A 93 -7.58 -8.20 -0.90
C GLU A 93 -6.73 -6.96 -0.57
N VAL A 94 -5.71 -6.69 -1.40
CA VAL A 94 -4.81 -5.53 -1.23
C VAL A 94 -5.57 -4.23 -1.45
N LYS A 95 -6.46 -4.17 -2.46
CA LYS A 95 -7.33 -3.00 -2.67
C LYS A 95 -8.20 -2.75 -1.44
N SER A 96 -8.84 -3.79 -0.91
CA SER A 96 -9.72 -3.70 0.26
C SER A 96 -8.99 -3.16 1.47
N GLN A 97 -7.82 -3.74 1.81
CA GLN A 97 -6.98 -3.29 2.92
C GLN A 97 -6.50 -1.84 2.72
N SER A 98 -6.18 -1.44 1.48
CA SER A 98 -5.77 -0.07 1.19
C SER A 98 -6.91 0.93 1.38
N TRP A 99 -8.13 0.58 0.94
CA TRP A 99 -9.32 1.43 1.20
C TRP A 99 -9.63 1.53 2.69
N TYR A 100 -9.45 0.44 3.45
CA TYR A 100 -9.60 0.44 4.89
C TYR A 100 -8.57 1.37 5.56
N ASN A 101 -7.28 1.24 5.20
CA ASN A 101 -6.22 2.08 5.77
C ASN A 101 -6.32 3.55 5.33
N LEU A 102 -6.83 3.84 4.12
CA LEU A 102 -7.21 5.20 3.75
C LEU A 102 -8.31 5.74 4.68
N GLY A 103 -9.32 4.93 4.99
CA GLY A 103 -10.36 5.26 5.95
C GLY A 103 -9.77 5.64 7.31
N ASN A 104 -8.81 4.85 7.82
CA ASN A 104 -8.11 5.11 9.08
C ASN A 104 -7.31 6.42 9.01
N SER A 105 -6.54 6.65 7.95
CA SER A 105 -5.79 7.90 7.73
C SER A 105 -6.70 9.14 7.70
N LEU A 106 -7.89 9.02 7.11
CA LEU A 106 -8.87 10.10 7.05
C LEU A 106 -9.57 10.32 8.41
N MET A 107 -9.77 9.26 9.21
CA MET A 107 -10.28 9.39 10.58
C MET A 107 -9.34 10.23 11.45
N GLU A 108 -8.04 9.95 11.38
CA GLU A 108 -7.03 10.70 12.13
C GLU A 108 -6.95 12.17 11.72
N GLN A 109 -7.24 12.47 10.45
CA GLN A 109 -7.37 13.84 9.92
C GLN A 109 -8.73 14.48 10.22
N GLN A 110 -9.63 13.80 10.95
CA GLN A 110 -11.01 14.23 11.21
C GLN A 110 -11.85 14.48 9.94
N LYS A 111 -11.45 13.88 8.83
CA LYS A 111 -12.12 13.90 7.54
C LYS A 111 -13.19 12.81 7.48
N TYR A 112 -14.15 12.86 8.40
CA TYR A 112 -15.06 11.75 8.68
C TYR A 112 -15.93 11.35 7.48
N GLN A 113 -16.41 12.32 6.70
CA GLN A 113 -17.24 12.03 5.51
C GLN A 113 -16.46 11.26 4.44
N GLU A 114 -15.19 11.60 4.22
CA GLU A 114 -14.33 10.94 3.24
C GLU A 114 -13.89 9.55 3.74
N SER A 115 -13.63 9.45 5.04
CA SER A 115 -13.34 8.18 5.71
C SER A 115 -14.48 7.17 5.54
N ILE A 116 -15.74 7.60 5.69
CA ILE A 116 -16.94 6.78 5.45
C ILE A 116 -16.93 6.19 4.03
N GLU A 117 -16.60 6.99 3.02
CA GLU A 117 -16.56 6.50 1.63
C GLU A 117 -15.41 5.52 1.39
N ALA A 118 -14.27 5.72 2.03
CA ALA A 118 -13.14 4.79 1.98
C ALA A 118 -13.50 3.43 2.62
N TYR A 119 -14.07 3.42 3.83
CA TYR A 119 -14.53 2.16 4.45
C TYR A 119 -15.63 1.47 3.63
N LYS A 120 -16.55 2.22 3.01
CA LYS A 120 -17.54 1.65 2.10
C LYS A 120 -16.89 1.02 0.87
N LYS A 121 -15.84 1.61 0.30
CA LYS A 121 -15.06 0.98 -0.79
C LYS A 121 -14.39 -0.31 -0.32
N ALA A 122 -13.81 -0.34 0.88
CA ALA A 122 -13.23 -1.55 1.47
C ALA A 122 -14.29 -2.66 1.61
N LEU A 123 -15.45 -2.35 2.22
CA LEU A 123 -16.53 -3.32 2.44
C LEU A 123 -17.23 -3.81 1.17
N ARG A 124 -17.12 -3.09 0.04
CA ARG A 124 -17.57 -3.62 -1.26
C ARG A 124 -16.66 -4.73 -1.77
N LEU A 125 -15.38 -4.69 -1.42
CA LEU A 125 -14.37 -5.68 -1.84
C LEU A 125 -14.28 -6.83 -0.83
N ASN A 126 -14.38 -6.54 0.46
CA ASN A 126 -14.45 -7.53 1.53
C ASN A 126 -15.62 -7.24 2.48
N PRO A 127 -16.83 -7.77 2.18
CA PRO A 127 -18.02 -7.54 3.00
C PRO A 127 -17.94 -8.11 4.42
N ASP A 128 -17.00 -9.01 4.70
CA ASP A 128 -16.89 -9.71 5.99
C ASP A 128 -15.91 -9.06 6.96
N ASP A 129 -15.22 -8.00 6.53
CA ASP A 129 -14.31 -7.21 7.35
C ASP A 129 -15.06 -6.53 8.51
N GLN A 130 -14.91 -7.08 9.72
CA GLN A 130 -15.59 -6.58 10.91
C GLN A 130 -14.98 -5.27 11.41
N ASP A 131 -13.67 -5.09 11.24
CA ASP A 131 -12.98 -3.87 11.66
C ASP A 131 -13.42 -2.69 10.78
N ALA A 132 -13.53 -2.91 9.45
CA ALA A 132 -14.06 -1.90 8.54
C ALA A 132 -15.53 -1.54 8.82
N LYS A 133 -16.37 -2.53 9.19
CA LYS A 133 -17.76 -2.27 9.63
C LYS A 133 -17.80 -1.42 10.90
N TYR A 134 -17.00 -1.79 11.90
CA TYR A 134 -16.94 -1.05 13.16
C TYR A 134 -16.45 0.39 12.93
N ASN A 135 -15.36 0.56 12.19
CA ASN A 135 -14.80 1.88 11.91
C ASN A 135 -15.73 2.75 11.04
N LEU A 136 -16.51 2.15 10.13
CA LEU A 136 -17.54 2.86 9.37
C LEU A 136 -18.62 3.47 10.30
N GLU A 137 -19.14 2.68 11.24
CA GLU A 137 -20.14 3.21 12.20
C GLU A 137 -19.53 4.24 13.14
N TYR A 138 -18.28 4.04 13.57
CA TYR A 138 -17.55 5.02 14.36
C TYR A 138 -17.34 6.35 13.61
N ALA A 139 -16.98 6.30 12.32
CA ALA A 139 -16.85 7.46 11.47
C ALA A 139 -18.17 8.22 11.30
N ARG A 140 -19.29 7.50 11.12
CA ARG A 140 -20.64 8.10 11.06
C ARG A 140 -21.01 8.82 12.34
N LYS A 141 -20.72 8.21 13.50
CA LYS A 141 -20.95 8.85 14.80
C LYS A 141 -20.14 10.15 14.91
N LYS A 142 -18.84 10.11 14.58
CA LYS A 142 -17.97 11.28 14.63
C LYS A 142 -18.43 12.42 13.71
N LEU A 143 -18.89 12.09 12.51
CA LEU A 143 -19.47 13.07 11.59
C LEU A 143 -20.71 13.73 12.18
N LYS A 144 -21.62 12.95 12.78
CA LYS A 144 -22.81 13.47 13.44
C LYS A 144 -22.46 14.40 14.61
N ASP A 145 -21.52 13.98 15.45
CA ASP A 145 -21.05 14.78 16.59
C ASP A 145 -20.43 16.11 16.10
N GLN A 146 -19.63 16.07 15.02
CA GLN A 146 -19.03 17.26 14.40
C GLN A 146 -20.10 18.22 13.85
N GLN A 147 -21.15 17.71 13.21
CA GLN A 147 -22.26 18.53 12.70
C GLN A 147 -23.06 19.19 13.83
N GLN A 148 -23.24 18.49 14.95
CA GLN A 148 -23.95 19.04 16.12
C GLN A 148 -23.16 20.15 16.83
N GLN A 149 -21.82 20.08 16.83
CA GLN A 149 -20.97 21.12 17.41
C GLN A 149 -20.91 22.41 16.57
N GLN A 150 -21.28 22.32 15.29
CA GLN A 150 -21.29 23.46 14.36
C GLN A 150 -22.66 24.16 14.29
N GLN A 151 -23.65 23.68 15.03
CA GLN A 151 -24.98 24.27 15.19
C GLN A 151 -25.05 25.07 16.49
#